data_AF-A0A1J0U0X0-F1
#
_entry.id   AF-A0A1J0U0X0-F1
#
_cell.length_a   1.000
_cell.length_b   1.000
_cell.length_c   1.000
_cell.angle_alpha   90.00
_cell.angle_beta   90.00
_cell.angle_gamma   90.00
#
_symmetry.space_group_name_H-M   'P 1'
#
loop_
_entity.id
_entity.type
_entity.pdbx_description
1 polymer ?
#
loop_
_entity_poly.entity_id
_entity_poly.type
_entity_poly.pdbx_seq_one_letter_code
_entity_poly.pdbx_strand_id
1 'polypeptide(L)'
;MGKQHSIKLSEPEIRAIWDNTARGGGRNNLLFRRDIAGAFIKLGELNKETEFGWVIEPLLPLEKGGKIEVNNCFAMHWKNAKARRGSLNDWKAAVQGVTKTDNKKEFQKPVNIKSDKIIKATMMKVAEAHPIWEKR
;
A
#
# COMPACT_ATOMS: atom_id res chain seq x y z
N MET A 1 14.76 19.49 2.06
CA MET A 1 13.63 19.26 2.99
C MET A 1 12.37 19.13 2.14
N GLY A 2 11.83 17.91 1.98
CA GLY A 2 10.66 17.67 1.12
C GLY A 2 9.40 18.19 1.79
N LYS A 3 8.60 18.98 1.08
CA LYS A 3 7.31 19.50 1.54
C LYS A 3 6.42 18.32 1.92
N GLN A 4 6.07 18.19 3.21
CA GLN A 4 4.97 17.32 3.62
C GLN A 4 3.68 17.95 3.08
N HIS A 5 3.16 17.40 1.98
CA HIS A 5 1.80 17.70 1.58
C HIS A 5 0.88 17.16 2.68
N SER A 6 0.25 18.06 3.43
CA SER A 6 -0.79 17.72 4.38
C SER A 6 -1.86 16.90 3.64
N ILE A 7 -1.93 15.61 3.94
CA ILE A 7 -2.91 14.70 3.35
C ILE A 7 -4.29 15.22 3.72
N LYS A 8 -5.07 15.70 2.74
CA LYS A 8 -6.47 16.09 2.93
C LYS A 8 -7.36 14.89 2.64
N LEU A 9 -7.31 13.87 3.50
CA LEU A 9 -8.28 12.76 3.49
C LEU A 9 -9.06 12.79 4.78
N SER A 10 -10.38 12.62 4.68
CA SER A 10 -11.28 12.42 5.80
C SER A 10 -11.10 11.02 6.41
N GLU A 11 -11.53 10.83 7.66
CA GLU A 11 -11.48 9.50 8.30
C GLU A 11 -12.21 8.41 7.49
N PRO A 12 -13.40 8.65 6.91
CA PRO A 12 -14.05 7.68 6.03
C PRO A 12 -13.20 7.30 4.80
N GLU A 13 -12.49 8.25 4.20
CA GLU A 13 -11.64 7.97 3.04
C GLU A 13 -10.40 7.15 3.44
N ILE A 14 -9.77 7.48 4.57
CA ILE A 14 -8.67 6.70 5.13
C ILE A 14 -9.16 5.27 5.43
N ARG A 15 -10.37 5.14 5.97
CA ARG A 15 -10.98 3.84 6.26
C ARG A 15 -11.25 3.04 4.98
N ALA A 16 -11.75 3.69 3.93
CA ALA A 16 -11.97 3.05 2.64
C ALA A 16 -10.65 2.54 2.03
N ILE A 17 -9.57 3.33 2.09
CA ILE A 17 -8.23 2.91 1.65
C ILE A 17 -7.76 1.67 2.42
N TRP A 18 -7.95 1.65 3.74
CA TRP A 18 -7.61 0.51 4.60
C TRP A 18 -8.42 -0.74 4.24
N ASP A 19 -9.74 -0.61 4.11
CA ASP A 19 -10.62 -1.76 3.86
C ASP A 19 -10.39 -2.36 2.47
N ASN A 20 -9.95 -1.54 1.52
CA ASN A 20 -9.49 -1.91 0.19
C ASN A 20 -8.11 -2.59 0.17
N THR A 21 -7.48 -2.80 1.33
CA THR A 21 -6.17 -3.46 1.45
C THR A 21 -6.36 -4.95 1.77
N ALA A 22 -5.48 -5.80 1.23
CA ALA A 22 -5.60 -7.25 1.32
C ALA A 22 -5.67 -7.71 2.78
N ARG A 23 -6.50 -8.72 3.06
CA ARG A 23 -6.70 -9.24 4.41
C ARG A 23 -5.41 -9.88 4.95
N GLY A 24 -5.17 -9.68 6.25
CA GLY A 24 -3.99 -10.17 6.96
C GLY A 24 -3.82 -11.68 6.87
N GLY A 25 -4.90 -12.46 6.90
CA GLY A 25 -4.87 -13.93 6.84
C GLY A 25 -4.15 -14.57 8.03
N GLY A 26 -4.90 -15.33 8.85
CA GLY A 26 -4.38 -15.91 10.08
C GLY A 26 -4.14 -14.90 11.23
N ARG A 27 -4.25 -13.59 11.02
CA ARG A 27 -4.36 -12.57 12.09
C ARG A 27 -5.79 -12.02 12.14
N ASN A 28 -6.13 -11.30 13.21
CA ASN A 28 -7.41 -10.60 13.30
C ASN A 28 -7.51 -9.57 12.15
N ASN A 29 -8.34 -9.87 11.15
CA ASN A 29 -8.48 -9.06 9.93
C ASN A 29 -9.14 -7.69 10.20
N LEU A 30 -9.71 -7.47 11.39
CA LEU A 30 -10.20 -6.15 11.81
C LEU A 30 -9.04 -5.22 12.15
N LEU A 31 -7.92 -5.78 12.62
CA LEU A 31 -6.76 -5.02 13.09
C LEU A 31 -5.60 -5.05 12.11
N PHE A 32 -5.44 -6.14 11.34
CA PHE A 32 -4.29 -6.37 10.47
C PHE A 32 -4.68 -6.56 9.00
N ARG A 33 -3.91 -5.92 8.12
CA ARG A 33 -3.95 -6.09 6.67
C ARG A 33 -2.56 -6.45 6.15
N ARG A 34 -2.47 -6.76 4.86
CA ARG A 34 -1.23 -6.99 4.14
C ARG A 34 -1.07 -5.98 3.01
N ASP A 35 0.10 -5.34 2.96
CA ASP A 35 0.44 -4.47 1.84
C ASP A 35 0.72 -5.26 0.56
N ILE A 36 1.05 -4.56 -0.54
CA ILE A 36 1.33 -5.17 -1.84
C ILE A 36 2.53 -6.13 -1.84
N ALA A 37 3.48 -5.94 -0.93
CA ALA A 37 4.62 -6.84 -0.74
C ALA A 37 4.29 -7.99 0.22
N GLY A 38 3.11 -7.98 0.83
CA GLY A 38 2.64 -8.96 1.81
C GLY A 38 3.05 -8.65 3.25
N ALA A 39 3.71 -7.52 3.52
CA ALA A 39 4.06 -7.08 4.88
C ALA A 39 2.79 -6.79 5.70
N PHE A 40 2.80 -7.09 7.00
CA PHE A 40 1.63 -6.78 7.82
C PHE A 40 1.62 -5.30 8.17
N ILE A 41 0.41 -4.76 8.25
CA ILE A 41 0.15 -3.41 8.71
C ILE A 41 -0.99 -3.45 9.70
N LYS A 42 -1.02 -2.51 10.66
CA LYS A 42 -2.02 -2.47 11.73
C LYS A 42 -2.81 -1.17 11.72
N LEU A 43 -4.14 -1.27 11.82
CA LEU A 43 -5.07 -0.14 11.64
C LEU A 43 -4.68 1.09 12.50
N GLY A 44 -4.38 0.88 13.78
CA GLY A 44 -4.01 1.94 14.73
C GLY A 44 -2.58 2.49 14.63
N GLU A 45 -1.83 2.11 13.59
CA GLU A 45 -0.43 2.50 13.37
C GLU A 45 -0.21 3.31 12.09
N LEU A 46 -1.25 4.04 11.64
CA LEU A 46 -1.13 5.01 10.56
C LEU A 46 -0.08 6.09 10.90
N ASN A 47 0.82 6.35 9.95
CA ASN A 47 1.93 7.30 10.02
C ASN A 47 2.92 7.05 11.18
N LYS A 48 3.01 5.81 11.66
CA LYS A 48 4.02 5.41 12.65
C LYS A 48 5.14 4.60 11.98
N GLU A 49 6.37 4.78 12.45
CA GLU A 49 7.53 3.98 12.03
C GLU A 49 7.74 2.75 12.93
N THR A 50 6.65 2.03 13.24
CA THR A 50 6.62 0.82 14.08
C THR A 50 6.78 -0.45 13.25
N GLU A 51 6.75 -1.62 13.90
CA GLU A 51 6.77 -2.93 13.22
C GLU A 51 5.62 -3.09 12.21
N PHE A 52 4.41 -2.59 12.52
CA PHE A 52 3.23 -2.70 11.65
C PHE A 52 2.74 -1.34 11.15
N GLY A 53 3.63 -0.36 11.20
CA GLY A 53 3.34 1.01 10.80
C GLY A 53 3.09 1.12 9.30
N TRP A 54 2.17 2.00 8.92
CA TRP A 54 1.81 2.15 7.52
C TRP A 54 1.50 3.60 7.16
N VAL A 55 1.59 3.88 5.88
CA VAL A 55 1.32 5.20 5.30
C VAL A 55 0.32 5.06 4.16
N ILE A 56 -0.30 6.18 3.81
CA ILE A 56 -1.11 6.29 2.60
C ILE A 56 -0.17 6.57 1.44
N GLU A 57 -0.03 5.59 0.56
CA GLU A 57 0.87 5.66 -0.57
C GLU A 57 0.06 5.87 -1.87
N PRO A 58 0.35 6.94 -2.63
CA PRO A 58 -0.27 7.16 -3.93
C PRO A 58 0.20 6.11 -4.95
N LEU A 59 -0.73 5.54 -5.70
CA LEU A 59 -0.41 4.68 -6.84
C LEU A 59 0.29 5.49 -7.92
N LEU A 60 -0.40 6.46 -8.53
CA LEU A 60 0.23 7.45 -9.40
C LEU A 60 0.80 8.57 -8.52
N PRO A 61 2.12 8.85 -8.59
CA PRO A 61 2.72 9.96 -7.86
C PRO A 61 2.08 11.30 -8.24
N LEU A 62 2.04 12.23 -7.30
CA LEU A 62 1.53 13.59 -7.54
C LEU A 62 2.28 14.30 -8.68
N GLU A 63 3.58 14.10 -8.75
CA GLU A 63 4.46 14.62 -9.81
C GLU A 63 4.08 14.14 -11.22
N LYS A 64 3.36 13.03 -11.31
CA LYS A 64 2.87 12.43 -12.56
C LYS A 64 1.38 12.68 -12.79
N GLY A 65 0.79 13.65 -12.08
CA GLY A 65 -0.63 14.00 -12.18
C GLY A 65 -1.56 13.14 -11.32
N GLY A 66 -1.02 12.32 -10.42
CA GLY A 66 -1.81 11.60 -9.43
C GLY A 66 -2.46 12.54 -8.41
N LYS A 67 -3.49 12.04 -7.74
CA LYS A 67 -4.20 12.74 -6.66
C LYS A 67 -4.20 11.92 -5.38
N ILE A 68 -4.28 12.57 -4.22
CA ILE A 68 -4.51 11.88 -2.96
C ILE A 68 -6.01 11.67 -2.82
N GLU A 69 -6.49 10.50 -3.20
CA GLU A 69 -7.91 10.11 -3.17
C GLU A 69 -8.03 8.59 -3.02
N VAL A 70 -9.20 8.10 -2.58
CA VAL A 70 -9.42 6.68 -2.27
C VAL A 70 -9.00 5.74 -3.42
N ASN A 71 -9.28 6.14 -4.67
CA ASN A 71 -9.04 5.31 -5.85
C ASN A 71 -7.58 5.33 -6.35
N ASN A 72 -6.80 6.32 -5.95
CA ASN A 72 -5.37 6.43 -6.29
C ASN A 72 -4.46 6.17 -5.08
N CYS A 73 -4.98 5.64 -3.97
CA CYS A 73 -4.20 5.39 -2.77
C CYS A 73 -4.35 3.96 -2.25
N PHE A 74 -3.30 3.46 -1.59
CA PHE A 74 -3.34 2.21 -0.86
C PHE A 74 -2.56 2.31 0.45
N ALA A 75 -2.92 1.46 1.41
CA ALA A 75 -2.16 1.34 2.65
C ALA A 75 -0.90 0.52 2.38
N MET A 76 0.27 1.08 2.70
CA MET A 76 1.55 0.39 2.54
C MET A 76 2.42 0.52 3.78
N HIS A 77 3.17 -0.54 4.10
CA HIS A 77 4.12 -0.49 5.21
C HIS A 77 5.14 0.65 4.98
N TRP A 78 5.49 1.41 6.01
CA TRP A 78 6.28 2.64 5.85
C TRP A 78 7.66 2.42 5.22
N LYS A 79 8.36 1.32 5.58
CA LYS A 79 9.65 0.94 4.93
C LYS A 79 9.48 0.64 3.45
N ASN A 80 8.34 0.06 3.09
CA ASN A 80 8.01 -0.30 1.72
C ASN A 80 7.68 0.95 0.90
N ALA A 81 6.91 1.91 1.45
CA ALA A 81 6.70 3.23 0.85
C ALA A 81 8.02 3.96 0.57
N LYS A 82 8.91 4.01 1.56
CA LYS A 82 10.24 4.62 1.42
C LYS A 82 11.11 3.96 0.34
N ALA A 83 11.01 2.64 0.19
CA ALA A 83 11.75 1.89 -0.82
C ALA A 83 11.13 2.01 -2.23
N ARG A 84 9.80 2.11 -2.35
CA ARG A 84 9.11 2.27 -3.63
C ARG A 84 9.35 3.65 -4.25
N ARG A 85 9.34 4.71 -3.43
CA ARG A 85 9.49 6.11 -3.86
C ARG A 85 8.53 6.48 -5.00
N GLY A 86 7.27 6.02 -4.94
CA GLY A 86 6.29 6.28 -6.00
C GLY A 86 6.56 5.61 -7.36
N SER A 87 7.53 4.69 -7.46
CA SER A 87 7.80 3.98 -8.72
C SER A 87 6.57 3.17 -9.18
N LEU A 88 6.32 3.21 -10.49
CA LEU A 88 5.37 2.33 -11.18
C LEU A 88 6.08 1.11 -11.82
N ASN A 89 7.42 1.11 -11.82
CA ASN A 89 8.23 0.01 -12.33
C ASN A 89 8.43 -1.06 -11.24
N ASP A 90 9.03 -2.17 -11.64
CA ASP A 90 9.57 -3.16 -10.71
C ASP A 90 10.38 -2.47 -9.62
N TRP A 91 10.19 -2.89 -8.37
CA TRP A 91 10.88 -2.31 -7.23
C TRP A 91 11.17 -3.37 -6.16
N LYS A 92 12.16 -3.08 -5.32
CA LYS A 92 12.61 -3.98 -4.26
C LYS A 92 12.00 -3.54 -2.94
N ALA A 93 10.97 -4.24 -2.48
CA ALA A 93 10.37 -3.99 -1.17
C ALA A 93 11.38 -4.26 -0.06
N ALA A 94 11.30 -3.50 1.03
CA ALA A 94 12.22 -3.60 2.16
C ALA A 94 11.79 -4.68 3.16
N VAL A 95 10.48 -4.91 3.28
CA VAL A 95 9.89 -5.90 4.19
C VAL A 95 8.89 -6.76 3.43
N GLN A 96 8.91 -8.06 3.72
CA GLN A 96 7.93 -9.02 3.24
C GLN A 96 7.33 -9.77 4.44
N GLY A 97 6.00 -9.88 4.47
CA GLY A 97 5.31 -10.81 5.36
C GLY A 97 5.13 -12.15 4.65
N VAL A 98 5.71 -13.22 5.22
CA VAL A 98 5.53 -14.58 4.71
C VAL A 98 4.64 -15.34 5.67
N THR A 99 3.55 -15.92 5.18
CA THR A 99 2.74 -16.84 6.00
C THR A 99 3.39 -18.21 5.93
N LYS A 100 4.31 -18.52 6.85
CA LYS A 100 4.64 -19.90 7.17
C LYS A 100 3.69 -20.37 8.28
N THR A 101 3.21 -21.61 8.15
CA THR A 101 2.20 -22.29 8.99
C THR A 101 2.55 -22.32 10.48
N ASP A 102 3.80 -22.05 10.82
CA ASP A 102 4.37 -22.18 12.14
C ASP A 102 4.61 -20.85 12.86
N ASN A 103 4.85 -19.71 12.19
CA ASN A 103 5.29 -18.51 12.96
C ASN A 103 5.02 -17.09 12.43
N LYS A 104 4.28 -16.85 11.34
CA LYS A 104 3.85 -15.50 10.86
C LYS A 104 4.87 -14.34 11.07
N LYS A 105 6.17 -14.62 10.94
CA LYS A 105 7.23 -13.63 11.17
C LYS A 105 7.30 -12.70 9.97
N GLU A 106 7.38 -11.42 10.24
CA GLU A 106 7.84 -10.48 9.22
C GLU A 106 9.32 -10.72 8.99
N PHE A 107 9.70 -10.88 7.74
CA PHE A 107 11.10 -10.95 7.39
C PHE A 107 11.46 -9.63 6.74
N GLN A 108 12.50 -8.97 7.29
CA GLN A 108 13.18 -7.88 6.62
C GLN A 108 14.05 -8.45 5.49
N LYS A 109 13.42 -9.22 4.59
CA LYS A 109 14.05 -9.75 3.39
C LYS A 109 13.50 -8.97 2.22
N PRO A 110 14.38 -8.42 1.38
CA PRO A 110 13.90 -7.68 0.25
C PRO A 110 13.29 -8.62 -0.78
N VAL A 111 12.14 -8.24 -1.33
CA VAL A 111 11.44 -8.99 -2.38
C VAL A 111 11.23 -8.09 -3.60
N ASN A 112 11.43 -8.67 -4.78
CA ASN A 112 11.16 -7.97 -6.03
C ASN A 112 9.66 -7.98 -6.28
N ILE A 113 9.07 -6.80 -6.30
CA ILE A 113 7.68 -6.57 -6.67
C ILE A 113 7.65 -6.23 -8.15
N LYS A 114 6.93 -7.04 -8.91
CA LYS A 114 6.70 -6.85 -10.33
C LYS A 114 5.59 -5.81 -10.56
N SER A 115 5.71 -5.01 -11.61
CA SER A 115 4.73 -3.98 -11.96
C SER A 115 3.32 -4.55 -12.23
N ASP A 116 3.22 -5.80 -12.71
CA ASP A 116 1.94 -6.50 -12.93
C ASP A 116 1.15 -6.76 -11.64
N LYS A 117 1.80 -6.94 -10.49
CA LYS A 117 1.14 -7.04 -9.19
C LYS A 117 0.51 -5.72 -8.75
N ILE A 118 1.12 -4.59 -9.13
CA ILE A 118 0.53 -3.26 -8.95
C ILE A 118 -0.76 -3.16 -9.79
N ILE A 119 -0.76 -3.77 -10.98
CA ILE A 119 -1.86 -3.80 -11.98
C ILE A 119 -3.01 -4.78 -11.60
N LYS A 120 -2.74 -5.90 -10.93
CA LYS A 120 -3.79 -6.83 -10.46
C LYS A 120 -4.48 -6.40 -9.18
N ALA A 121 -3.78 -5.73 -8.26
CA ALA A 121 -4.42 -5.04 -7.13
C ALA A 121 -5.36 -3.92 -7.62
N THR A 122 -5.12 -3.39 -8.82
CA THR A 122 -5.92 -2.36 -9.49
C THR A 122 -7.08 -2.89 -10.32
N MET A 123 -7.10 -4.14 -10.81
CA MET A 123 -8.30 -4.67 -11.49
C MET A 123 -9.54 -4.73 -10.58
N MET A 124 -9.37 -4.83 -9.25
CA MET A 124 -10.48 -4.68 -8.29
C MET A 124 -10.88 -3.22 -7.99
N LYS A 125 -10.10 -2.22 -8.42
CA LYS A 125 -10.32 -0.78 -8.11
C LYS A 125 -10.54 0.12 -9.32
N VAL A 126 -10.15 -0.30 -10.53
CA VAL A 126 -10.24 0.48 -11.78
C VAL A 126 -11.56 0.24 -12.52
N ALA A 127 -12.34 -0.78 -12.17
CA ALA A 127 -13.64 -1.04 -12.82
C ALA A 127 -14.61 0.17 -12.73
N GLU A 128 -14.43 1.08 -11.76
CA GLU A 128 -15.18 2.34 -11.67
C GLU A 128 -14.41 3.60 -12.14
N ALA A 129 -13.10 3.50 -12.41
CA ALA A 129 -12.23 4.61 -12.82
C ALA A 129 -11.66 4.43 -14.24
N HIS A 130 -12.46 3.84 -15.12
CA HIS A 130 -12.09 3.30 -16.44
C HIS A 130 -11.50 4.27 -17.50
N PRO A 131 -11.58 5.63 -17.47
CA PRO A 131 -11.16 6.41 -18.63
C PRO A 131 -9.68 6.84 -18.67
N ILE A 132 -8.87 6.60 -17.63
CA ILE A 132 -7.48 7.13 -17.58
C ILE A 132 -6.47 6.27 -18.36
N TRP A 133 -6.80 5.02 -18.67
CA TRP A 133 -5.84 4.04 -19.22
C TRP A 133 -6.00 3.75 -20.72
N GLU A 134 -7.00 4.31 -21.42
CA GLU A 134 -7.26 4.04 -22.85
C GLU A 134 -6.60 5.00 -23.84
N LYS A 135 -5.75 5.95 -23.40
CA LYS A 135 -5.00 6.80 -24.34
C LYS A 135 -3.50 6.51 -24.28
N ARG A 136 -3.08 5.50 -25.04
CA ARG A 136 -2.00 5.58 -26.05
C ARG A 136 -1.78 4.26 -26.76
#